data_AF-A0A3P7E2W8-F1
#
_entry.id   AF-A0A3P7E2W8-F1
#
_cell.length_a   1.000
_cell.length_b   1.000
_cell.length_c   1.000
_cell.angle_alpha   90.00
_cell.angle_beta   90.00
_cell.angle_gamma   90.00
#
_symmetry.space_group_name_H-M   'P 1'
#
loop_
_entity.id
_entity.type
_entity.pdbx_description
1 polymer ?
#
loop_
_entity_poly.entity_id
_entity_poly.type
_entity_poly.pdbx_seq_one_letter_code
_entity_poly.pdbx_strand_id
1 'polypeptide(L)'
;MGILSLFGLDLDPITMIVVIIAIGFSVDFTAHTCYHFYHYDNSPHISNKCNDYQTRKLTDIYLVVGEPIVEGAISTILCMLPVFVISTESIKSFAKTIITVILLSIFHGIIIVPAILSLRISRTNMNEGTIMATNHNTNVKSECKNETVM
;
A
#
# COMPACT_ATOMS: atom_id res chain seq x y z
N MET A 1 0.27 -19.62 4.18
CA MET A 1 0.27 -21.05 4.54
C MET A 1 0.25 -21.30 6.05
N GLY A 2 1.19 -20.77 6.83
CA GLY A 2 1.25 -21.03 8.29
C GLY A 2 -0.05 -20.73 9.04
N ILE A 3 -0.68 -19.58 8.78
CA ILE A 3 -1.96 -19.21 9.42
C ILE A 3 -3.10 -20.16 9.03
N LEU A 4 -3.14 -20.62 7.77
CA LEU A 4 -4.16 -21.58 7.30
C LEU A 4 -4.04 -22.94 7.99
N SER A 5 -2.80 -23.38 8.25
CA SER A 5 -2.55 -24.61 9.01
C SER A 5 -3.03 -24.51 10.46
N LEU A 6 -2.94 -23.32 11.08
CA LEU A 6 -3.41 -23.12 12.46
C LEU A 6 -4.93 -23.19 12.59
N PHE A 7 -5.66 -22.85 11.53
CA PHE A 7 -7.12 -22.96 11.52
C PHE A 7 -7.60 -24.38 11.17
N GLY A 8 -6.70 -25.34 10.96
CA GLY A 8 -7.04 -26.72 10.61
C GLY A 8 -7.75 -26.84 9.26
N LEU A 9 -7.44 -25.96 8.30
CA LEU A 9 -8.05 -26.02 6.98
C LEU A 9 -7.35 -27.06 6.12
N ASP A 10 -8.15 -27.93 5.50
CA ASP A 10 -7.70 -28.86 4.48
C ASP A 10 -7.14 -28.10 3.29
N LEU A 11 -5.93 -28.50 2.86
CA LEU A 11 -5.25 -27.94 1.69
C LEU A 11 -5.88 -28.50 0.41
N ASP A 12 -7.12 -28.11 0.13
CA ASP A 12 -7.81 -28.49 -1.10
C ASP A 12 -7.23 -27.73 -2.31
N PRO A 13 -7.32 -28.26 -3.54
CA PRO A 13 -6.92 -27.55 -4.76
C PRO A 13 -7.55 -26.17 -4.88
N ILE A 14 -8.75 -26.02 -4.31
CA ILE A 14 -9.46 -24.75 -4.23
C ILE A 14 -8.69 -23.73 -3.37
N THR A 15 -8.15 -24.13 -2.21
CA THR A 15 -7.33 -23.25 -1.37
C THR A 15 -6.04 -22.82 -2.07
N MET A 16 -5.47 -23.69 -2.91
CA MET A 16 -4.30 -23.36 -3.73
C MET A 16 -4.61 -22.22 -4.72
N ILE A 17 -5.78 -22.25 -5.35
CA ILE A 17 -6.25 -21.17 -6.24
C ILE A 17 -6.38 -19.86 -5.46
N VAL A 18 -6.92 -19.90 -4.24
CA VAL A 18 -7.05 -18.71 -3.38
C VAL A 18 -5.68 -18.10 -3.04
N VAL A 19 -4.65 -18.93 -2.83
CA VAL A 19 -3.29 -18.42 -2.63
C VAL A 19 -2.74 -17.75 -3.88
N ILE A 20 -3.01 -18.30 -5.06
CA ILE A 20 -2.61 -17.67 -6.33
C ILE A 20 -3.29 -16.30 -6.48
N ILE A 21 -4.59 -16.20 -6.14
CA ILE A 21 -5.33 -14.93 -6.13
C ILE A 21 -4.69 -13.94 -5.15
N ALA A 22 -4.27 -14.39 -3.97
CA ALA A 22 -3.57 -13.55 -2.99
C ALA A 22 -2.29 -12.93 -3.54
N ILE A 23 -1.50 -13.73 -4.24
CA ILE A 23 -0.25 -13.28 -4.88
C ILE A 23 -0.57 -12.26 -5.97
N GLY A 24 -1.56 -12.54 -6.82
CA GLY A 24 -2.01 -11.62 -7.86
C GLY A 24 -2.45 -10.27 -7.30
N PHE A 25 -3.28 -10.28 -6.25
CA PHE A 25 -3.77 -9.09 -5.58
C PHE A 25 -2.63 -8.28 -4.90
N SER A 26 -1.68 -8.97 -4.27
CA SER A 26 -0.50 -8.30 -3.70
C SER A 26 0.39 -7.63 -4.75
N VAL A 27 0.56 -8.27 -5.92
CA VAL A 27 1.33 -7.70 -7.04
C VAL A 27 0.59 -6.52 -7.67
N ASP A 28 -0.74 -6.62 -7.82
CA ASP A 28 -1.60 -5.55 -8.32
C ASP A 28 -1.47 -4.27 -7.49
N PHE A 29 -1.59 -4.40 -6.16
CA PHE A 29 -1.37 -3.30 -5.22
C PHE A 29 -0.02 -2.64 -5.40
N THR A 30 1.04 -3.44 -5.48
CA THR A 30 2.41 -2.94 -5.64
C THR A 30 2.57 -2.19 -6.95
N ALA A 31 2.00 -2.70 -8.05
CA ALA A 31 2.05 -2.06 -9.36
C ALA A 31 1.30 -0.71 -9.35
N HIS A 32 0.08 -0.68 -8.80
CA HIS A 32 -0.72 0.56 -8.68
C HIS A 32 -0.02 1.61 -7.83
N THR A 33 0.49 1.24 -6.65
CA THR A 33 1.24 2.17 -5.79
C THR A 33 2.52 2.67 -6.48
N CYS A 34 3.25 1.80 -7.16
CA CYS A 34 4.47 2.18 -7.89
C CYS A 34 4.17 3.15 -9.04
N TYR A 35 3.11 2.89 -9.81
CA TYR A 35 2.69 3.76 -10.91
C TYR A 35 2.37 5.17 -10.41
N HIS A 36 1.55 5.29 -9.36
CA HIS A 36 1.23 6.60 -8.76
C HIS A 36 2.46 7.26 -8.14
N PHE A 37 3.39 6.51 -7.55
CA PHE A 37 4.64 7.06 -7.03
C PHE A 37 5.54 7.68 -8.10
N TYR A 38 5.66 7.03 -9.25
CA TYR A 38 6.45 7.54 -10.36
C TYR A 38 5.78 8.73 -11.05
N HIS A 39 4.44 8.72 -11.14
CA HIS A 39 3.70 9.81 -11.77
C HIS A 39 3.55 11.05 -10.87
N TYR A 40 3.61 10.90 -9.55
CA TYR A 40 3.44 12.00 -8.59
C TYR A 40 4.37 13.20 -8.86
N ASP A 41 5.60 12.96 -9.32
CA ASP A 41 6.57 14.04 -9.58
C ASP A 41 6.21 14.91 -10.79
N ASN A 42 5.37 14.40 -11.70
CA ASN A 42 4.93 15.12 -12.89
C ASN A 42 3.67 15.97 -12.65
N SER A 43 3.05 15.87 -11.46
CA SER A 43 1.87 16.67 -11.12
C SER A 43 2.29 17.99 -10.47
N PRO A 44 1.73 19.15 -10.89
CA PRO A 44 2.03 20.44 -10.29
C PRO A 44 1.40 20.49 -8.89
N HIS A 45 2.12 20.01 -7.89
CA HIS A 45 1.70 20.14 -6.50
C HIS A 45 2.11 21.50 -5.96
N ILE A 46 1.11 22.32 -5.63
CA ILE A 46 1.26 23.53 -4.81
C ILE A 46 1.69 23.07 -3.42
N SER A 47 3.00 22.97 -3.19
CA SER A 47 3.54 22.49 -1.93
C SER A 47 3.93 23.62 -1.00
N ASN A 48 3.30 23.67 0.18
CA ASN A 48 3.90 24.31 1.35
C ASN A 48 5.25 23.62 1.65
N LYS A 49 6.34 24.37 1.52
CA LYS A 49 7.75 23.90 1.54
C LYS A 49 8.20 23.36 2.91
N CYS A 50 7.37 23.51 3.95
CA CYS A 50 7.74 23.28 5.35
C CYS A 50 7.41 21.89 5.90
N ASN A 51 6.69 21.03 5.16
CA ASN A 51 6.45 19.64 5.56
C ASN A 51 7.38 18.68 4.82
N ASP A 52 7.81 17.61 5.50
CA ASP A 52 8.66 16.57 4.93
C ASP A 52 8.06 16.04 3.61
N TYR A 53 8.75 16.32 2.50
CA TYR A 53 8.31 16.00 1.14
C TYR A 53 7.98 14.51 1.00
N GLN A 54 8.74 13.65 1.70
CA GLN A 54 8.58 12.20 1.65
C GLN A 54 7.22 11.82 2.24
N THR A 55 6.94 12.25 3.47
CA THR A 55 5.68 11.94 4.17
C THR A 55 4.46 12.44 3.40
N ARG A 56 4.54 13.63 2.77
CA ARG A 56 3.43 14.16 1.96
C ARG A 56 3.20 13.31 0.70
N LYS A 57 4.27 13.00 -0.04
CA LYS A 57 4.21 12.18 -1.25
C LYS A 57 3.58 10.81 -0.96
N LEU A 58 4.02 10.14 0.11
CA LEU A 58 3.49 8.83 0.48
C LEU A 58 2.00 8.91 0.90
N THR A 59 1.62 9.94 1.65
CA THR A 59 0.22 10.14 2.07
C THR A 59 -0.71 10.35 0.87
N ASP A 60 -0.32 11.22 -0.07
CA ASP A 60 -1.13 11.50 -1.26
C ASP A 60 -1.33 10.24 -2.12
N ILE A 61 -0.26 9.46 -2.33
CA ILE A 61 -0.34 8.20 -3.07
C ILE A 61 -1.25 7.21 -2.34
N TYR A 62 -1.13 7.11 -1.02
CA TYR A 62 -1.94 6.21 -0.22
C TYR A 62 -3.43 6.57 -0.24
N LEU A 63 -3.77 7.86 -0.27
CA LEU A 63 -5.16 8.31 -0.39
C LEU A 63 -5.76 7.95 -1.75
N VAL A 64 -4.98 8.04 -2.82
CA VAL A 64 -5.46 7.71 -4.19
C VAL A 64 -5.57 6.21 -4.40
N VAL A 65 -4.62 5.43 -3.87
CA VAL A 65 -4.54 3.99 -4.12
C VAL A 65 -5.26 3.17 -3.03
N GLY A 66 -5.38 3.68 -1.81
CA GLY A 66 -5.96 2.96 -0.68
C GLY A 66 -7.47 2.72 -0.80
N GLU A 67 -8.23 3.70 -1.27
CA GLU A 67 -9.68 3.58 -1.46
C GLU A 67 -10.08 2.40 -2.37
N PRO A 68 -9.57 2.27 -3.63
CA PRO A 68 -9.95 1.15 -4.49
C PRO A 68 -9.49 -0.21 -3.96
N ILE A 69 -8.37 -0.24 -3.22
CA ILE A 69 -7.84 -1.45 -2.58
C ILE A 69 -8.81 -1.95 -1.50
N VAL A 70 -9.25 -1.06 -0.62
CA VAL A 70 -10.17 -1.37 0.46
C VAL A 70 -11.54 -1.74 -0.11
N GLU A 71 -12.02 -1.03 -1.13
CA GLU A 71 -13.28 -1.34 -1.79
C GLU A 71 -13.26 -2.73 -2.46
N GLY A 72 -12.18 -3.05 -3.19
CA GLY A 72 -11.98 -4.37 -3.80
C GLY A 72 -11.96 -5.50 -2.76
N ALA A 73 -11.28 -5.27 -1.63
CA ALA A 73 -11.28 -6.22 -0.53
C ALA A 73 -12.67 -6.42 0.11
N ILE A 74 -13.38 -5.32 0.40
CA ILE A 74 -14.72 -5.37 0.99
C ILE A 74 -15.67 -6.11 0.05
N SER A 75 -15.62 -5.83 -1.25
CA SER A 75 -16.48 -6.50 -2.24
C SER A 75 -16.30 -8.02 -2.24
N THR A 76 -15.05 -8.49 -2.08
CA THR A 76 -14.75 -9.93 -2.05
C THR A 76 -15.19 -10.56 -0.73
N ILE A 77 -15.05 -9.87 0.39
CA ILE A 77 -15.58 -10.33 1.68
C ILE A 77 -17.11 -10.44 1.61
N LEU A 78 -17.79 -9.41 1.09
CA LEU A 78 -19.25 -9.42 0.88
C LEU A 78 -19.69 -10.55 -0.04
N CYS A 79 -18.94 -10.83 -1.11
CA CYS A 79 -19.18 -11.95 -2.03
C CYS A 79 -19.13 -13.31 -1.32
N MET A 80 -18.30 -13.46 -0.28
CA MET A 80 -18.17 -14.70 0.47
C MET A 80 -19.20 -14.86 1.58
N LEU A 81 -19.90 -13.80 2.01
CA LEU A 81 -20.90 -13.89 3.10
C LEU A 81 -22.03 -14.90 2.83
N PRO A 82 -22.65 -14.97 1.64
CA PRO A 82 -23.72 -15.94 1.36
C PRO A 82 -23.24 -17.39 1.43
N VAL A 83 -21.95 -17.64 1.17
CA VAL A 83 -21.35 -18.97 1.16
C VAL A 83 -21.40 -19.64 2.54
N PHE A 84 -21.38 -18.84 3.61
CA PHE A 84 -21.48 -19.35 4.99
C PHE A 84 -22.84 -19.96 5.34
N VAL A 85 -23.89 -19.68 4.57
CA VAL A 85 -25.23 -20.25 4.77
C VAL A 85 -25.27 -21.73 4.35
N ILE A 86 -24.33 -22.17 3.52
CA ILE A 86 -24.27 -23.55 3.02
C ILE A 86 -23.80 -24.48 4.14
N SER A 87 -24.51 -25.59 4.36
CA SER A 87 -24.27 -26.53 5.47
C SER A 87 -23.04 -27.43 5.29
N THR A 88 -22.38 -27.40 4.13
CA THR A 88 -21.22 -28.24 3.84
C THR A 88 -19.94 -27.63 4.41
N GLU A 89 -19.27 -28.35 5.31
CA GLU A 89 -18.09 -27.85 6.02
C GLU A 89 -16.92 -27.51 5.08
N SER A 90 -16.75 -28.24 3.96
CA SER A 90 -15.73 -27.91 2.93
C SER A 90 -15.97 -26.55 2.26
N ILE A 91 -17.22 -26.16 2.10
CA ILE A 91 -17.58 -24.86 1.49
C ILE A 91 -17.36 -23.73 2.51
N LYS A 92 -17.61 -23.99 3.80
CA LYS A 92 -17.32 -23.03 4.86
C LYS A 92 -15.81 -22.84 5.09
N SER A 93 -15.01 -23.91 5.07
CA SER A 93 -13.54 -23.80 5.17
C SER A 93 -12.98 -23.00 4.00
N PHE A 94 -13.53 -23.19 2.80
CA PHE A 94 -13.18 -22.37 1.63
C PHE A 94 -13.46 -20.88 1.84
N ALA A 95 -14.67 -20.51 2.28
CA ALA A 95 -15.02 -19.12 2.55
C ALA A 95 -14.12 -18.50 3.65
N LYS A 96 -13.82 -19.27 4.71
CA LYS A 96 -12.85 -18.86 5.75
C LYS A 96 -11.46 -18.60 5.15
N THR A 97 -10.98 -19.48 4.27
CA THR A 97 -9.69 -19.31 3.58
C THR A 97 -9.62 -17.98 2.86
N ILE A 98 -10.64 -17.67 2.04
CA ILE A 98 -10.67 -16.44 1.24
C ILE A 98 -10.61 -15.21 2.13
N ILE A 99 -11.44 -15.15 3.18
CA ILE A 99 -11.45 -14.02 4.10
C ILE A 99 -10.08 -13.85 4.79
N THR A 100 -9.51 -14.92 5.33
CA THR A 100 -8.19 -14.88 5.97
C THR A 100 -7.10 -14.40 5.01
N VAL A 101 -7.14 -14.87 3.76
CA VAL A 101 -6.18 -14.50 2.74
C VAL A 101 -6.32 -13.05 2.32
N ILE A 102 -7.53 -12.54 2.11
CA ILE A 102 -7.75 -11.12 1.79
C ILE A 102 -7.22 -10.22 2.90
N LEU A 103 -7.53 -10.54 4.17
CA LEU A 103 -7.02 -9.78 5.31
C LEU A 103 -5.48 -9.80 5.36
N LEU A 104 -4.87 -10.96 5.12
CA LEU A 104 -3.42 -11.08 5.07
C LEU A 104 -2.82 -10.28 3.89
N SER A 105 -3.44 -10.31 2.71
CA SER A 105 -3.01 -9.57 1.53
C SER A 105 -3.10 -8.07 1.72
N ILE A 106 -4.19 -7.56 2.32
CA ILE A 106 -4.32 -6.14 2.67
C ILE A 106 -3.26 -5.74 3.68
N PHE A 107 -3.08 -6.53 4.74
CA PHE A 107 -2.07 -6.26 5.76
C PHE A 107 -0.66 -6.23 5.17
N HIS A 108 -0.32 -7.21 4.34
CA HIS A 108 0.97 -7.31 3.66
C HIS A 108 1.16 -6.16 2.67
N GLY A 109 0.16 -5.88 1.83
CA GLY A 109 0.19 -4.82 0.83
C GLY A 109 0.28 -3.42 1.42
N ILE A 110 -0.48 -3.14 2.47
CA ILE A 110 -0.50 -1.81 3.12
C ILE A 110 0.75 -1.56 3.94
N ILE A 111 1.40 -2.57 4.53
CA ILE A 111 2.57 -2.32 5.40
C ILE A 111 3.87 -2.32 4.61
N ILE A 112 4.06 -3.31 3.73
CA ILE A 112 5.36 -3.53 3.10
C ILE A 112 5.62 -2.52 1.99
N VAL A 113 4.58 -2.16 1.23
CA VAL A 113 4.73 -1.20 0.13
C VAL A 113 5.18 0.18 0.62
N PRO A 114 4.53 0.86 1.59
CA PRO A 114 5.01 2.16 2.06
C PRO A 114 6.34 2.05 2.81
N ALA A 115 6.63 0.93 3.48
CA ALA A 115 7.94 0.73 4.10
C ALA A 115 9.07 0.67 3.06
N ILE A 116 8.88 -0.11 1.99
CA ILE A 116 9.86 -0.18 0.88
C ILE A 116 9.96 1.17 0.18
N LEU A 117 8.84 1.84 -0.05
CA LEU A 117 8.81 3.13 -0.74
C LEU A 117 9.49 4.23 0.07
N SER A 118 9.25 4.25 1.38
CA SER A 118 9.91 5.13 2.36
C SER A 118 11.44 4.90 2.37
N LEU A 119 11.88 3.64 2.32
CA LEU A 119 13.30 3.34 2.23
C LEU A 119 13.93 3.82 0.91
N ARG A 120 13.20 3.71 -0.21
CA ARG A 120 13.68 4.14 -1.52
C ARG A 120 13.74 5.66 -1.64
N ILE A 121 12.72 6.38 -1.16
CA ILE A 121 12.71 7.85 -1.17
C ILE A 121 13.82 8.41 -0.26
N SER A 122 14.08 7.77 0.88
CA SER A 122 15.19 8.15 1.78
C SER A 122 16.55 8.00 1.08
N ARG A 123 16.77 6.89 0.34
CA ARG A 123 18.02 6.68 -0.43
C ARG A 123 18.18 7.66 -1.59
N THR A 124 17.12 7.96 -2.33
CA THR A 124 17.18 8.97 -3.41
C THR A 124 17.51 10.34 -2.83
N ASN A 125 16.89 10.74 -1.71
CA ASN A 125 17.20 11.99 -1.03
C ASN A 125 18.64 12.03 -0.48
N MET A 126 19.27 10.89 -0.14
CA MET A 126 20.70 10.90 0.21
C MET A 126 21.59 11.14 -1.00
N ASN A 127 21.24 10.57 -2.15
CA ASN A 127 22.00 10.76 -3.40
C ASN A 127 21.81 12.16 -3.99
N GLU A 128 20.57 12.66 -4.03
CA GLU A 128 20.26 14.02 -4.51
C GLU A 128 20.57 15.09 -3.47
N GLY A 129 20.40 14.80 -2.18
CA GLY A 129 20.71 15.72 -1.09
C GLY A 129 22.19 16.07 -1.00
N THR A 130 23.09 15.18 -1.44
CA THR A 130 24.53 15.51 -1.53
C THR A 130 24.80 16.58 -2.61
N ILE A 131 23.97 16.66 -3.67
CA ILE A 131 24.13 17.60 -4.79
C ILE A 131 23.26 18.86 -4.59
N MET A 132 22.08 18.74 -3.98
CA MET A 132 21.11 19.81 -3.76
C MET A 132 21.26 20.52 -2.40
N ALA A 133 21.78 19.88 -1.34
CA ALA A 133 21.92 20.54 -0.03
C ALA A 133 22.85 21.77 -0.08
N THR A 134 23.80 21.79 -1.01
CA THR A 134 24.67 22.95 -1.25
C THR A 134 23.91 24.14 -1.85
N ASN A 135 22.88 23.92 -2.66
CA ASN A 135 22.14 24.97 -3.38
C ASN A 135 20.75 25.31 -2.78
N HIS A 136 20.14 24.37 -2.05
CA HIS A 136 18.80 24.53 -1.48
C HIS A 136 18.82 25.10 -0.05
N ASN A 137 19.87 24.82 0.74
CA ASN A 137 20.01 25.39 2.09
C ASN A 137 20.22 26.93 2.06
N THR A 138 20.79 27.46 0.98
CA THR A 138 20.88 28.90 0.73
C THR A 138 19.52 29.52 0.36
N ASN A 139 18.74 28.88 -0.51
CA ASN A 139 17.44 29.41 -0.98
C ASN A 139 16.29 29.24 0.04
N VAL A 140 16.18 28.10 0.73
CA VAL A 140 15.12 27.89 1.73
C VAL A 140 15.33 28.73 2.97
N LYS A 141 16.58 28.89 3.40
CA LYS A 141 16.89 29.77 4.54
C LYS A 141 16.63 31.23 4.21
N SER A 142 16.69 31.64 2.93
CA SER A 142 16.25 32.97 2.50
C SER A 142 14.72 33.10 2.40
N GLU A 143 14.00 32.10 1.87
CA GLU A 143 12.53 32.16 1.76
C GLU A 143 11.85 32.13 3.14
N CYS A 144 12.22 31.20 4.03
CA CYS A 144 11.63 31.14 5.37
C CYS A 144 11.97 32.36 6.23
N LYS A 145 13.11 33.04 5.96
CA LYS A 145 13.48 34.28 6.65
C LYS A 145 12.70 35.49 6.10
N ASN A 146 12.30 35.47 4.83
CA ASN A 146 11.50 36.55 4.25
C ASN A 146 10.02 36.47 4.68
N GLU A 147 9.50 35.27 4.94
CA GLU A 147 8.15 35.09 5.52
C GLU A 147 8.04 35.51 6.99
N THR A 148 9.16 35.68 7.72
CA THR A 148 9.15 36.13 9.13
C THR A 148 9.33 37.64 9.33
N VAL A 149 9.57 38.40 8.24
CA VAL A 149 9.82 39.86 8.28
C VAL A 149 8.66 40.66 7.66
N MET A 150 7.58 39.99 7.24
CA MET A 150 6.33 40.60 6.77
C MET A 150 5.21 40.34 7.80
#